data_AF-A0A8X6H411-F1
#
_entry.id   AF-A0A8X6H411-F1
#
_cell.length_a   1.000
_cell.length_b   1.000
_cell.length_c   1.000
_cell.angle_alpha   90.00
_cell.angle_beta   90.00
_cell.angle_gamma   90.00
#
_symmetry.space_group_name_H-M   'P 1'
#
loop_
_entity.id
_entity.type
_entity.pdbx_description
1 polymer ?
#
loop_
_entity_poly.entity_id
_entity_poly.type
_entity_poly.pdbx_seq_one_letter_code
_entity_poly.pdbx_strand_id
1 'polypeptide(L)'
;MRSGDLFLEVSSSKQATDLIKLQKLAHLDITVAPHTNLNFSRGVISPAEFLNVSTEEILENMKAQKVCGVRRIMIRRDVWYGYATVDVKVFLGPPPSRDATTDVDTVN
;
A
#
# COMPACT_ATOMS: atom_id res chain seq x y z
N MET A 1 -7.06 -0.07 21.63
CA MET A 1 -6.80 -1.44 21.11
C MET A 1 -7.23 -2.44 22.18
N ARG A 2 -8.06 -3.42 21.81
CA ARG A 2 -8.56 -4.50 22.70
C ARG A 2 -8.40 -5.90 22.07
N SER A 3 -7.63 -6.05 21.00
CA SER A 3 -7.45 -7.31 20.27
C SER A 3 -6.22 -8.12 20.72
N GLY A 4 -5.27 -7.51 21.45
CA GLY A 4 -4.01 -8.18 21.82
C GLY A 4 -2.95 -8.17 20.72
N ASP A 5 -3.22 -7.53 19.58
CA ASP A 5 -2.27 -7.44 18.47
C ASP A 5 -1.11 -6.49 18.78
N LEU A 6 0.10 -6.86 18.35
CA LEU A 6 1.31 -6.06 18.44
C LEU A 6 1.81 -5.68 17.04
N PHE A 7 2.00 -4.37 16.82
CA PHE A 7 2.67 -3.89 15.61
C PHE A 7 4.18 -3.91 15.81
N LEU A 8 4.88 -4.49 14.84
CA LEU A 8 6.33 -4.57 14.82
C LEU A 8 6.85 -3.87 13.58
N GLU A 9 7.72 -2.88 13.79
CA GLU A 9 8.52 -2.31 12.70
C GLU A 9 9.75 -3.18 12.48
N VAL A 10 10.04 -3.47 11.21
CA VAL A 10 11.17 -4.32 10.80
C VAL A 10 12.11 -3.50 9.95
N SER A 11 13.41 -3.59 10.25
CA SER A 11 14.44 -2.82 9.55
C SER A 11 14.96 -3.52 8.29
N SER A 12 14.63 -4.80 8.11
CA SER A 12 15.09 -5.61 6.97
C SER A 12 14.01 -6.57 6.48
N SER A 13 13.97 -6.76 5.15
CA SER A 13 13.15 -7.76 4.48
C SER A 13 13.41 -9.19 4.99
N LYS A 14 14.66 -9.51 5.32
CA LYS A 14 15.01 -10.83 5.88
C LYS A 14 14.34 -11.05 7.24
N GLN A 15 14.41 -10.05 8.11
CA GLN A 15 13.76 -10.08 9.43
C GLN A 15 12.24 -10.23 9.30
N ALA A 16 11.63 -9.50 8.37
CA ALA A 16 10.19 -9.61 8.09
C ALA A 16 9.80 -11.03 7.66
N THR A 17 10.59 -11.62 6.75
CA THR A 17 10.35 -12.97 6.22
C THR A 17 10.50 -14.03 7.30
N ASP A 18 11.49 -13.89 8.19
CA ASP A 18 11.71 -14.83 9.29
C ASP A 18 10.60 -14.70 10.35
N LEU A 19 10.13 -13.49 10.64
CA LEU A 19 9.01 -13.25 11.55
C LEU A 19 7.70 -13.83 11.02
N ILE A 20 7.40 -13.70 9.74
CA ILE A 20 6.16 -14.26 9.14
C ILE A 20 6.12 -15.79 9.26
N LYS A 21 7.27 -16.46 9.25
CA LYS A 21 7.37 -17.93 9.43
C LYS A 21 7.24 -18.36 10.90
N LEU A 22 7.28 -17.43 11.84
CA LEU A 22 7.25 -17.73 13.27
C LEU A 22 5.83 -18.12 13.69
N GLN A 23 5.68 -19.35 14.18
CA GLN A 23 4.39 -19.87 14.68
C GLN A 23 4.32 -19.93 16.20
N LYS A 24 5.47 -19.85 16.88
CA LYS A 24 5.56 -19.93 18.34
C LYS A 24 6.53 -18.90 18.88
N LEU A 25 6.14 -18.26 19.97
CA LEU A 25 7.00 -17.42 20.78
C LEU A 25 7.00 -17.98 22.21
N ALA A 26 8.15 -18.51 22.63
CA ALA A 26 8.27 -19.33 23.84
C ALA A 26 7.26 -20.50 23.83
N HIS A 27 6.26 -20.48 24.71
CA HIS A 27 5.22 -21.51 24.81
C HIS A 27 3.87 -21.08 24.23
N LEU A 28 3.80 -19.89 23.64
CA LEU A 28 2.57 -19.33 23.05
C LEU A 28 2.56 -19.54 21.55
N ASP A 29 1.46 -20.07 21.04
CA ASP A 29 1.18 -20.05 19.61
C ASP A 29 0.84 -18.62 19.19
N ILE A 30 1.50 -18.15 18.13
CA ILE A 30 1.31 -16.82 17.58
C ILE A 30 1.10 -16.90 16.08
N THR A 31 0.48 -15.86 15.52
CA THR A 31 0.39 -15.68 14.08
C THR A 31 0.98 -14.33 13.74
N VAL A 32 1.89 -14.31 12.77
CA VAL A 32 2.49 -13.08 12.25
C VAL A 32 2.00 -12.88 10.83
N ALA A 33 1.38 -11.74 10.57
CA ALA A 33 0.91 -11.36 9.25
C ALA A 33 1.33 -9.92 8.92
N PRO A 34 1.67 -9.63 7.65
CA PRO A 34 1.86 -8.25 7.21
C PRO A 34 0.58 -7.44 7.43
N HIS A 35 0.70 -6.25 8.02
CA HIS A 35 -0.45 -5.38 8.18
C HIS A 35 -0.88 -4.73 6.85
N THR A 36 -2.14 -4.88 6.48
CA THR A 36 -2.69 -4.50 5.17
C THR A 36 -2.71 -2.99 4.90
N ASN A 37 -2.63 -2.15 5.93
CA ASN A 37 -2.69 -0.70 5.78
C ASN A 37 -1.41 0.03 6.20
N LEU A 38 -0.64 -0.51 7.14
CA LEU A 38 0.57 0.16 7.68
C LEU A 38 1.81 -0.10 6.81
N ASN A 39 1.78 -1.14 5.97
CA ASN A 39 2.85 -1.40 5.00
C ASN A 39 2.77 -0.52 3.75
N PHE A 40 2.02 0.58 3.80
CA PHE A 40 1.89 1.49 2.68
C PHE A 40 2.10 2.94 3.10
N SER A 41 2.83 3.69 2.29
CA SER A 41 2.80 5.14 2.35
C SER A 41 1.80 5.69 1.33
N ARG A 42 1.17 6.82 1.68
CA ARG A 42 0.34 7.60 0.78
C ARG A 42 1.02 8.92 0.47
N GLY A 43 1.06 9.28 -0.80
CA GLY A 43 1.65 10.52 -1.30
C GLY A 43 0.70 11.25 -2.23
N VAL A 44 0.93 12.54 -2.42
CA VAL A 44 0.06 13.44 -3.19
C VAL A 44 0.94 14.11 -4.23
N ILE A 45 0.67 13.86 -5.52
CA ILE A 45 1.44 14.45 -6.64
C ILE A 45 0.50 15.25 -7.53
N SER A 46 0.86 16.50 -7.82
CA SER A 46 0.02 17.45 -8.58
C SER A 46 0.74 18.09 -9.77
N PRO A 47 1.18 17.32 -10.79
CA PRO A 47 1.68 17.89 -12.03
C PRO A 47 0.52 18.14 -13.01
N ALA A 48 0.60 19.22 -13.79
CA ALA A 48 -0.43 19.55 -14.79
C ALA A 48 -0.58 18.44 -15.86
N GLU A 49 0.49 17.68 -16.11
CA GLU A 49 0.51 16.57 -17.07
C GLU A 49 -0.46 15.44 -16.70
N PHE A 50 -0.75 15.21 -15.42
CA PHE A 50 -1.65 14.13 -14.98
C PHE A 50 -3.15 14.45 -15.17
N LEU A 51 -3.49 15.65 -15.66
CA LEU A 51 -4.87 16.04 -15.90
C LEU A 51 -5.54 15.18 -16.96
N ASN A 52 -4.81 14.86 -18.03
CA ASN A 52 -5.34 14.18 -19.20
C ASN A 52 -4.88 12.72 -19.32
N VAL A 53 -4.06 12.24 -18.38
CA VAL A 53 -3.53 10.88 -18.35
C VAL A 53 -4.43 9.99 -17.50
N SER A 54 -4.70 8.75 -17.94
CA SER A 54 -5.51 7.79 -17.18
C SER A 54 -4.79 7.32 -15.91
N THR A 55 -5.55 6.87 -14.90
CA THR A 55 -4.96 6.36 -13.66
C THR A 55 -4.15 5.09 -13.87
N GLU A 56 -4.52 4.30 -14.88
CA GLU A 56 -3.88 3.05 -15.28
C GLU A 56 -2.52 3.31 -15.91
N GLU A 57 -2.43 4.32 -16.79
CA GLU A 57 -1.16 4.73 -17.41
C GLU A 57 -0.19 5.29 -16.37
N ILE A 58 -0.67 6.09 -15.42
CA ILE A 58 0.16 6.59 -14.31
C ILE A 58 0.65 5.42 -13.47
N LEU A 59 -0.22 4.47 -13.13
CA LEU A 59 0.16 3.30 -12.36
C LEU A 59 1.25 2.49 -13.08
N GLU A 60 1.08 2.21 -14.38
CA GLU A 60 2.05 1.43 -15.17
C GLU A 60 3.43 2.10 -15.18
N ASN A 61 3.48 3.40 -15.47
CA ASN A 61 4.73 4.16 -15.52
C ASN A 61 5.40 4.29 -14.14
N MET A 62 4.64 4.22 -13.05
CA MET A 62 5.17 4.33 -11.69
C MET A 62 5.41 2.99 -10.98
N LYS A 63 5.17 1.85 -11.64
CA LYS A 63 5.45 0.51 -11.06
C LYS A 63 6.91 0.36 -10.62
N ALA A 64 7.85 0.93 -11.36
CA ALA A 64 9.28 0.91 -11.03
C ALA A 64 9.58 1.56 -9.66
N GLN A 65 8.74 2.50 -9.23
CA GLN A 65 8.82 3.17 -7.92
C GLN A 65 8.00 2.47 -6.83
N LYS A 66 7.52 1.24 -7.09
CA LYS A 66 6.67 0.44 -6.18
C LYS A 66 5.31 1.07 -5.87
N VAL A 67 4.82 1.93 -6.77
CA VAL A 67 3.44 2.39 -6.73
C VAL A 67 2.51 1.21 -7.05
N CYS A 68 1.58 0.95 -6.15
CA CYS A 68 0.63 -0.16 -6.24
C CYS A 68 -0.83 0.30 -6.37
N GLY A 69 -1.07 1.61 -6.25
CA GLY A 69 -2.39 2.19 -6.39
C GLY A 69 -2.30 3.68 -6.70
N VAL A 70 -3.19 4.12 -7.58
CA VAL A 70 -3.32 5.50 -8.02
C VAL A 70 -4.80 5.86 -7.93
N ARG A 71 -5.11 6.99 -7.28
CA ARG A 71 -6.48 7.52 -7.22
C ARG A 71 -6.47 9.00 -7.54
N ARG A 72 -7.37 9.41 -8.44
CA ARG A 72 -7.60 10.83 -8.74
C ARG A 72 -8.36 11.49 -7.59
N ILE A 73 -7.78 12.52 -7.01
CA ILE A 73 -8.38 13.35 -5.96
C ILE A 73 -8.43 14.81 -6.41
N MET A 74 -9.50 15.52 -6.04
CA MET A 74 -9.61 16.96 -6.24
C MET A 74 -9.36 17.66 -4.92
N ILE A 75 -8.29 18.46 -4.85
CA ILE A 75 -8.00 19.28 -3.69
C ILE A 75 -8.65 20.64 -3.91
N ARG A 76 -9.59 21.01 -3.04
CA ARG A 76 -10.14 22.37 -3.02
C ARG A 76 -9.16 23.27 -2.29
N ARG A 77 -8.69 24.32 -2.97
CA ARG A 77 -8.05 25.48 -2.33
C ARG A 77 -9.03 26.64 -2.42
N ASP A 78 -9.13 27.43 -1.36
CA ASP A 78 -10.22 28.39 -1.07
C ASP A 78 -10.64 29.32 -2.24
N VAL A 79 -9.77 29.52 -3.24
CA VAL A 79 -10.01 30.45 -4.34
C VAL A 79 -9.81 29.82 -5.74
N TRP A 80 -9.45 28.52 -5.85
CA TRP A 80 -9.21 27.86 -7.15
C TRP A 80 -9.60 26.37 -7.16
N TYR A 81 -10.40 25.96 -8.14
CA TYR A 81 -10.61 24.55 -8.50
C TYR A 81 -9.43 24.08 -9.36
N GLY A 82 -8.29 23.83 -8.72
CA GLY A 82 -7.01 23.60 -9.40
C GLY A 82 -6.46 22.19 -9.23
N TYR A 83 -6.69 21.39 -10.27
CA TYR A 83 -5.93 20.22 -10.72
C TYR A 83 -6.03 18.90 -9.94
N ALA A 84 -6.29 17.85 -10.73
CA ALA A 84 -6.33 16.47 -10.33
C ALA A 84 -4.99 16.09 -9.70
N THR A 85 -5.06 15.75 -8.42
CA THR A 85 -3.93 15.30 -7.65
C THR A 85 -4.01 13.80 -7.53
N VAL A 86 -2.90 13.10 -7.69
CA VAL A 86 -2.85 11.64 -7.66
C VAL A 86 -2.43 11.22 -6.27
N ASP A 87 -3.33 10.52 -5.57
CA ASP A 87 -3.01 9.79 -4.35
C ASP A 87 -2.32 8.48 -4.74
N VAL A 88 -1.07 8.36 -4.32
CA VAL A 88 -0.17 7.26 -4.69
C VAL A 88 0.02 6.38 -3.49
N LYS A 89 -0.25 5.08 -3.63
CA LYS A 89 -0.03 4.08 -2.59
C LYS A 89 1.27 3.33 -2.91
N VAL A 90 2.27 3.39 -2.04
CA VAL A 90 3.56 2.69 -2.21
C VAL A 90 3.68 1.59 -1.18
N PHE A 91 4.02 0.38 -1.60
CA PHE A 91 4.23 -0.73 -0.68
C PHE A 91 5.66 -0.74 -0.10
N LEU A 92 5.75 -0.78 1.23
CA LEU A 92 6.99 -0.68 1.99
C LEU A 92 7.56 -2.05 2.42
N GLY A 93 6.81 -3.14 2.22
CA GLY A 93 7.22 -4.50 2.60
C GLY A 93 7.98 -5.26 1.51
N PRO A 94 8.45 -6.49 1.81
CA PRO A 94 8.95 -7.42 0.80
C PRO A 94 7.85 -7.74 -0.22
N PRO A 95 8.11 -7.62 -1.53
CA PRO A 95 7.07 -7.71 -2.56
C PRO A 95 6.25 -8.97 -2.35
N PRO A 96 4.90 -8.89 -2.35
CA PRO A 96 4.08 -10.08 -2.23
C PRO A 96 4.46 -11.04 -3.36
N SER A 97 4.62 -12.32 -3.05
CA SER A 97 4.69 -13.38 -4.06
C SER A 97 3.49 -13.20 -4.99
N ARG A 98 3.70 -13.34 -6.30
CA ARG A 98 2.83 -12.91 -7.42
C ARG A 98 1.37 -13.43 -7.43
N ASP A 99 0.89 -14.06 -6.36
CA ASP A 99 -0.38 -14.77 -6.31
C ASP A 99 -1.45 -14.11 -5.40
N ALA A 100 -1.25 -12.88 -4.92
CA ALA A 100 -2.23 -12.17 -4.08
C ALA A 100 -2.98 -11.04 -4.83
N THR A 101 -3.35 -11.27 -6.10
CA THR A 101 -4.26 -10.38 -6.84
C THR A 101 -5.23 -11.22 -7.67
N THR A 102 -6.03 -12.03 -6.99
CA THR A 102 -7.32 -12.53 -7.49
C THR A 102 -8.28 -12.65 -6.31
N ASP A 103 -8.79 -11.51 -5.86
CA ASP A 103 -10.20 -11.39 -5.46
C ASP A 103 -10.81 -10.50 -6.55
N VAL A 104 -11.04 -11.06 -7.74
CA VAL A 104 -12.39 -11.40 -8.22
C VAL A 104 -13.49 -11.06 -7.22
N ASP A 105 -13.93 -9.79 -7.21
CA ASP A 105 -15.29 -9.46 -6.77
C ASP A 105 -16.28 -10.17 -7.71
N THR A 106 -16.62 -11.40 -7.35
CA THR A 106 -17.88 -12.03 -7.72
C THR A 106 -18.86 -11.76 -6.57
N VAL A 107 -20.11 -11.50 -6.93
CA VAL A 107 -21.32 -11.41 -6.07
C VAL A 107 -21.69 -9.99 -5.61
N ASN A 108 -22.31 -9.20 -6.49
CA ASN A 108 -23.78 -9.03 -6.60
C ASN A 108 -24.14 -8.01 -7.68
#